data_AF-A0A925YGD2-F1
#
_entry.id   AF-A0A925YGD2-F1
#
_cell.length_a   1.000
_cell.length_b   1.000
_cell.length_c   1.000
_cell.angle_alpha   90.00
_cell.angle_beta   90.00
_cell.angle_gamma   90.00
#
_symmetry.space_group_name_H-M   'P 1'
#
loop_
_entity.id
_entity.type
_entity.pdbx_description
1 polymer ?
#
loop_
_entity_poly.entity_id
_entity_poly.type
_entity_poly.pdbx_seq_one_letter_code
_entity_poly.pdbx_strand_id
1 'polypeptide(L)'
;MRRVLASGCVDGFAELKELSASRGPTGEIATEIARLCSGVRTQSKVLDSSRSASAPSIPAAGQSLPATAGASALGLDRRGRSRLVPALTLYGIWAGIAFDVLADIDGDRAIVLFPLLGMAGGLAGSLLATQTGEITSGQAWSIITGLEYGTVSGLLWAGAADASTDKGIVGTGLVAGVAGGGLGLLVARYRPRAGAVEMVRSGGIWGTATALMLALMSPSEPSSQAMLTTLAIGLDAGMLGGAVLASRIPISVSRMLLIDAGALAGLGFGLGATWLIAGSDGHRQMIGAGGLVGLLVGIGTAVVLTGDMDSNADALATATPTFPALVVRDPRGHFSLGSFALAPVVGPPGSRRAVTGATATLFGGTF
;
A
#
# COMPACT_ATOMS: atom_id res chain seq x y z
N MET A 1 -6.94 -29.85 -24.54
CA MET A 1 -6.29 -28.58 -24.08
C MET A 1 -7.22 -27.73 -23.20
N ARG A 2 -8.38 -27.23 -23.66
CA ARG A 2 -9.27 -26.36 -22.85
C ARG A 2 -9.67 -26.95 -21.48
N ARG A 3 -9.96 -28.26 -21.45
CA ARG A 3 -10.27 -29.01 -20.22
C ARG A 3 -9.08 -29.06 -19.24
N VAL A 4 -7.85 -29.20 -19.74
CA VAL A 4 -6.62 -29.25 -18.93
C VAL A 4 -6.28 -27.89 -18.33
N LEU A 5 -6.50 -26.82 -19.10
CA LEU A 5 -6.29 -25.45 -18.60
C LEU A 5 -7.35 -25.05 -17.58
N ALA A 6 -8.62 -25.43 -17.80
CA ALA A 6 -9.70 -25.14 -16.86
C ALA A 6 -9.56 -25.89 -15.52
N SER A 7 -8.98 -27.10 -15.53
CA SER A 7 -8.75 -27.90 -14.32
C SER A 7 -7.42 -27.58 -13.61
N GLY A 8 -6.66 -26.59 -14.07
CA GLY A 8 -5.35 -26.27 -13.49
C GLY A 8 -4.36 -27.45 -13.59
N CYS A 9 -4.38 -28.18 -14.71
CA CYS A 9 -3.54 -29.37 -14.95
C CYS A 9 -3.85 -30.60 -14.09
N VAL A 10 -4.98 -30.63 -13.37
CA VAL A 10 -5.41 -31.79 -12.58
C VAL A 10 -6.00 -32.86 -13.49
N ASP A 11 -6.94 -32.46 -14.37
CA ASP A 11 -7.67 -33.38 -15.24
C ASP A 11 -7.16 -33.32 -16.69
N GLY A 12 -7.05 -34.49 -17.32
CA GLY A 12 -6.68 -34.63 -18.73
C GLY A 12 -5.18 -34.49 -19.06
N PHE A 13 -4.31 -34.52 -18.04
CA PHE A 13 -2.86 -34.48 -18.26
C PHE A 13 -2.33 -35.73 -19.00
N ALA A 14 -2.94 -36.90 -18.79
CA ALA A 14 -2.57 -38.12 -19.50
C ALA A 14 -2.87 -38.00 -21.01
N GLU A 15 -4.05 -37.49 -21.35
CA GLU A 15 -4.48 -37.22 -22.73
C GLU A 15 -3.59 -36.16 -23.40
N LEU A 16 -3.18 -35.13 -22.64
CA LEU A 16 -2.24 -34.11 -23.12
C LEU A 16 -0.87 -34.72 -23.46
N LYS A 17 -0.40 -35.69 -22.66
CA LYS A 17 0.87 -36.37 -22.89
C LYS A 17 0.81 -37.25 -24.15
N GLU A 18 -0.32 -37.88 -24.41
CA GLU A 18 -0.55 -38.64 -25.65
C GLU A 18 -0.58 -37.72 -26.88
N LEU A 19 -1.25 -36.56 -26.77
CA LEU A 19 -1.24 -35.50 -27.80
C LEU A 19 0.16 -34.92 -28.06
N SER A 20 1.01 -34.81 -27.04
CA SER A 20 2.39 -34.34 -27.18
C SER A 20 3.27 -35.28 -28.01
N ALA A 21 2.87 -36.55 -28.17
CA ALA A 21 3.57 -37.50 -29.02
C ALA A 21 3.18 -37.41 -30.51
N SER A 22 2.14 -36.64 -30.86
CA SER A 22 1.72 -36.45 -32.25
C SER A 22 2.72 -35.56 -33.00
N ARG A 23 3.12 -35.96 -34.22
CA ARG A 23 3.95 -35.12 -35.09
C ARG A 23 3.06 -34.09 -35.78
N GLY A 24 3.20 -32.83 -35.39
CA GLY A 24 2.50 -31.69 -35.98
C GLY A 24 2.48 -30.46 -35.07
N PRO A 25 1.97 -29.32 -35.55
CA PRO A 25 1.92 -28.06 -34.79
C PRO A 25 1.12 -28.20 -33.48
N THR A 26 0.11 -29.07 -33.45
CA THR A 26 -0.65 -29.39 -32.23
C THR A 26 0.20 -30.11 -31.17
N GLY A 27 1.18 -30.92 -31.61
CA GLY A 27 2.11 -31.64 -30.73
C GLY A 27 3.11 -30.72 -30.04
N GLU A 28 3.63 -29.70 -30.75
CA GLU A 28 4.52 -28.69 -30.15
C GLU A 28 3.81 -27.91 -29.04
N ILE A 29 2.59 -27.42 -29.32
CA ILE A 29 1.79 -26.70 -28.31
C ILE A 29 1.46 -27.61 -27.11
N ALA A 30 1.12 -28.88 -27.36
CA ALA A 30 0.86 -29.85 -26.29
C ALA A 30 2.10 -30.11 -25.43
N THR A 31 3.29 -30.12 -26.03
CA THR A 31 4.56 -30.31 -25.31
C THR A 31 4.87 -29.16 -24.37
N GLU A 32 4.65 -27.92 -24.80
CA GLU A 32 4.89 -26.74 -23.96
C GLU A 32 3.89 -26.66 -22.79
N ILE A 33 2.60 -26.94 -23.06
CA ILE A 33 1.58 -27.03 -22.01
C ILE A 33 1.90 -28.16 -21.04
N ALA A 34 2.37 -29.32 -21.52
CA ALA A 34 2.76 -30.43 -20.67
C ALA A 34 3.95 -30.09 -19.77
N ARG A 35 4.93 -29.34 -20.30
CA ARG A 35 6.08 -28.84 -19.54
C ARG A 35 5.64 -27.91 -18.41
N LEU A 36 4.80 -26.92 -18.70
CA LEU A 36 4.25 -26.00 -17.69
C LEU A 36 3.45 -26.75 -16.61
N CYS A 37 2.54 -27.63 -17.02
CA CYS A 37 1.73 -28.43 -16.11
C CYS A 37 2.58 -29.37 -15.23
N SER A 38 3.70 -29.89 -15.76
CA SER A 38 4.60 -30.74 -14.98
C SER A 38 5.23 -29.97 -13.81
N GLY A 39 5.66 -28.72 -14.04
CA GLY A 39 6.24 -27.84 -13.01
C GLY A 39 5.26 -27.51 -11.88
N VAL A 40 4.00 -27.25 -12.22
CA VAL A 40 2.93 -26.99 -11.23
C VAL A 40 2.70 -28.22 -10.34
N ARG A 41 2.67 -29.43 -10.91
CA ARG A 41 2.51 -30.67 -10.11
C ARG A 41 3.70 -30.96 -9.21
N THR A 42 4.93 -30.69 -9.64
CA THR A 42 6.11 -30.86 -8.77
C THR A 42 6.05 -29.90 -7.58
N GLN A 43 5.66 -28.64 -7.79
CA GLN A 43 5.47 -27.70 -6.67
C GLN A 43 4.35 -28.15 -5.73
N SER A 44 3.20 -28.61 -6.25
CA SER A 44 2.12 -29.15 -5.41
C SER A 44 2.58 -30.32 -4.56
N LYS A 45 3.35 -31.26 -5.13
CA LYS A 45 3.88 -32.40 -4.37
C LYS A 45 4.87 -31.98 -3.28
N VAL A 46 5.66 -30.93 -3.50
CA VAL A 46 6.56 -30.38 -2.47
C VAL A 46 5.77 -29.73 -1.35
N LEU A 47 4.66 -29.05 -1.66
CA LEU A 47 3.75 -28.48 -0.66
C LEU A 47 3.04 -29.58 0.14
N ASP A 48 2.56 -30.63 -0.53
CA ASP A 48 1.89 -31.76 0.11
C ASP A 48 2.85 -32.61 0.95
N SER A 49 4.08 -32.84 0.48
CA SER A 49 5.10 -33.55 1.27
C SER A 49 5.50 -32.75 2.51
N SER A 50 5.59 -31.42 2.40
CA SER A 50 5.81 -30.54 3.54
C SER A 50 4.62 -30.58 4.52
N ARG A 51 3.39 -30.73 4.01
CA ARG A 51 2.18 -30.87 4.83
C ARG A 51 2.13 -32.20 5.58
N SER A 52 2.50 -33.30 4.92
CA SER A 52 2.54 -34.64 5.52
C SER A 52 3.71 -34.83 6.47
N ALA A 53 4.88 -34.23 6.19
CA ALA A 53 6.02 -34.26 7.11
C ALA A 53 5.79 -33.39 8.37
N SER A 54 4.82 -32.47 8.30
CA SER A 54 4.47 -31.57 9.40
C SER A 54 3.15 -31.92 10.07
N ALA A 55 2.54 -33.08 9.77
CA ALA A 55 1.39 -33.57 10.54
C ALA A 55 1.93 -33.95 11.94
N PRO A 56 1.75 -33.11 12.96
CA PRO A 56 2.21 -33.45 14.30
C PRO A 56 1.37 -34.65 14.72
N SER A 57 2.01 -35.67 15.27
CA SER A 57 1.30 -36.68 16.05
C SER A 57 0.41 -35.93 17.04
N ILE A 58 -0.92 -36.01 16.85
CA ILE A 58 -1.91 -35.38 17.72
C ILE A 58 -1.57 -35.85 19.14
N PRO A 59 -1.08 -34.98 20.03
CA PRO A 59 -0.81 -35.39 21.39
C PRO A 59 -2.15 -35.80 22.01
N ALA A 60 -2.15 -36.93 22.70
CA ALA A 60 -3.31 -37.43 23.41
C ALA A 60 -4.00 -36.30 24.18
N ALA A 61 -5.34 -36.25 24.07
CA ALA A 61 -6.20 -35.25 24.67
C ALA A 61 -5.81 -34.99 26.13
N GLY A 62 -5.26 -33.80 26.41
CA GLY A 62 -4.86 -33.42 27.78
C GLY A 62 -3.69 -32.44 27.89
N GLN A 63 -2.89 -32.24 26.84
CA GLN A 63 -1.84 -31.22 26.85
C GLN A 63 -2.29 -30.02 26.01
N SER A 64 -2.56 -28.90 26.68
CA SER A 64 -2.71 -27.58 26.08
C SER A 64 -1.41 -27.20 25.36
N LEU A 65 -1.29 -27.64 24.10
CA LEU A 65 -0.22 -27.22 23.21
C LEU A 65 -0.33 -25.70 23.02
N PRO A 66 0.77 -24.94 23.18
CA PRO A 66 0.80 -23.53 22.84
C PRO A 66 0.58 -23.39 21.32
N ALA A 67 -0.67 -23.16 20.93
CA ALA A 67 -1.18 -23.25 19.56
C ALA A 67 -0.71 -22.12 18.60
N THR A 68 0.36 -21.38 18.92
CA THR A 68 0.71 -20.17 18.16
C THR A 68 2.21 -20.00 17.86
N ALA A 69 3.10 -20.88 18.32
CA ALA A 69 4.53 -20.65 18.17
C ALA A 69 5.15 -21.11 16.82
N GLY A 70 4.49 -22.02 16.07
CA GLY A 70 5.14 -22.72 14.95
C GLY A 70 5.11 -22.00 13.58
N ALA A 71 4.05 -21.25 13.27
CA ALA A 71 3.90 -20.64 11.94
C ALA A 71 4.56 -19.24 11.83
N SER A 72 4.72 -18.54 12.96
CA SER A 72 5.38 -17.22 13.00
C SER A 72 6.90 -17.30 13.21
N ALA A 73 7.42 -18.41 13.75
CA ALA A 73 8.84 -18.52 14.08
C ALA A 73 9.77 -18.85 12.88
N LEU A 74 9.22 -19.31 11.76
CA LEU A 74 9.94 -19.51 10.49
C LEU A 74 9.48 -18.54 9.37
N GLY A 75 8.48 -17.72 9.66
CA GLY A 75 7.92 -16.70 8.77
C GLY A 75 8.64 -15.37 8.90
N LEU A 76 9.90 -15.32 8.46
CA LEU A 76 10.59 -14.06 8.15
C LEU A 76 9.61 -13.15 7.39
N ASP A 77 9.35 -11.94 7.88
CA ASP A 77 8.35 -10.97 7.37
C ASP A 77 8.71 -10.47 5.96
N ARG A 78 8.65 -11.36 4.96
CA ARG A 78 8.91 -11.07 3.54
C ARG A 78 7.78 -10.28 2.90
N ARG A 79 6.67 -10.02 3.61
CA ARG A 79 5.51 -9.29 3.11
C ARG A 79 5.84 -7.83 2.78
N GLY A 80 6.77 -7.21 3.51
CA GLY A 80 7.23 -5.86 3.19
C GLY A 80 7.95 -5.80 1.84
N ARG A 81 8.82 -6.79 1.55
CA ARG A 81 9.51 -6.88 0.25
C ARG A 81 8.55 -7.08 -0.92
N SER A 82 7.57 -7.98 -0.79
CA SER A 82 6.62 -8.26 -1.87
C SER A 82 5.72 -7.07 -2.23
N ARG A 83 5.60 -6.08 -1.34
CA ARG A 83 4.84 -4.85 -1.59
C ARG A 83 5.72 -3.71 -2.09
N LEU A 84 6.92 -3.57 -1.53
CA LEU A 84 7.83 -2.48 -1.89
C LEU A 84 8.33 -2.59 -3.33
N VAL A 85 8.66 -3.80 -3.79
CA VAL A 85 9.17 -4.03 -5.15
C VAL A 85 8.21 -3.54 -6.22
N PRO A 86 6.95 -4.03 -6.32
CA PRO A 86 6.04 -3.58 -7.37
C PRO A 86 5.70 -2.09 -7.26
N ALA A 87 5.58 -1.55 -6.05
CA ALA A 87 5.29 -0.13 -5.85
C ALA A 87 6.44 0.78 -6.32
N LEU A 88 7.69 0.46 -5.98
CA LEU A 88 8.86 1.22 -6.45
C LEU A 88 9.11 1.04 -7.94
N THR A 89 8.83 -0.13 -8.51
CA THR A 89 8.88 -0.34 -9.96
C THR A 89 7.86 0.53 -10.67
N LEU A 90 6.62 0.58 -10.17
CA LEU A 90 5.56 1.44 -10.72
C LEU A 90 5.90 2.93 -10.58
N TYR A 91 6.41 3.34 -9.42
CA TYR A 91 6.91 4.70 -9.22
C TYR A 91 8.08 5.02 -10.15
N GLY A 92 8.96 4.05 -10.41
CA GLY A 92 10.04 4.17 -11.37
C GLY A 92 9.53 4.45 -12.79
N ILE A 93 8.50 3.74 -13.25
CA ILE A 93 7.83 4.02 -14.53
C ILE A 93 7.33 5.47 -14.56
N TRP A 94 6.63 5.90 -13.51
CA TRP A 94 6.13 7.26 -13.39
C TRP A 94 7.27 8.30 -13.43
N ALA A 95 8.36 8.07 -12.69
CA ALA A 95 9.52 8.96 -12.69
C ALA A 95 10.21 9.02 -14.06
N GLY A 96 10.20 7.91 -14.82
CA GLY A 96 10.66 7.88 -16.20
C GLY A 96 9.80 8.75 -17.12
N ILE A 97 8.46 8.66 -17.02
CA ILE A 97 7.54 9.54 -17.76
C ILE A 97 7.79 11.01 -17.36
N ALA A 98 7.95 11.28 -16.07
CA ALA A 98 8.21 12.64 -15.59
C ALA A 98 9.53 13.19 -16.14
N PHE A 99 10.58 12.35 -16.20
CA PHE A 99 11.86 12.73 -16.76
C PHE A 99 11.79 13.04 -18.27
N ASP A 100 11.00 12.27 -19.03
CA ASP A 100 10.76 12.51 -20.46
C ASP A 100 10.17 13.91 -20.70
N VAL A 101 9.12 14.26 -19.95
CA VAL A 101 8.49 15.59 -19.99
C VAL A 101 9.48 16.71 -19.61
N LEU A 102 10.32 16.48 -18.60
CA LEU A 102 11.30 17.47 -18.14
C LEU A 102 12.46 17.67 -19.12
N ALA A 103 12.91 16.59 -19.78
CA ALA A 103 14.02 16.60 -20.70
C ALA A 103 13.63 17.10 -22.11
N ASP A 104 12.33 17.16 -22.41
CA ASP A 104 11.78 17.65 -23.69
C ASP A 104 12.36 16.90 -24.89
N ILE A 105 12.46 15.58 -24.76
CA ILE A 105 13.11 14.76 -25.78
C ILE A 105 12.08 14.44 -26.86
N ASP A 106 12.19 15.15 -27.97
CA ASP A 106 11.37 14.89 -29.15
C ASP A 106 11.65 13.49 -29.74
N GLY A 107 10.58 12.69 -29.89
CA GLY A 107 10.58 11.46 -30.68
C GLY A 107 9.85 10.29 -30.03
N ASP A 108 9.17 9.50 -30.86
CA ASP A 108 8.34 8.35 -30.45
C ASP A 108 9.07 7.32 -29.57
N ARG A 109 10.41 7.30 -29.63
CA ARG A 109 11.25 6.39 -28.84
C ARG A 109 11.39 6.82 -27.38
N ALA A 110 11.32 8.11 -27.09
CA ALA A 110 11.52 8.66 -25.74
C ALA A 110 10.41 8.21 -24.79
N ILE A 111 9.17 8.18 -25.29
CA ILE A 111 7.96 7.71 -24.61
C ILE A 111 8.11 6.28 -24.06
N VAL A 112 8.88 5.41 -24.73
CA VAL A 112 9.09 4.02 -24.28
C VAL A 112 10.38 3.87 -23.48
N LEU A 113 11.44 4.57 -23.88
CA LEU A 113 12.77 4.40 -23.29
C LEU A 113 12.83 4.84 -21.84
N PHE A 114 12.35 6.06 -21.51
CA PHE A 114 12.47 6.58 -20.15
C PHE A 114 11.62 5.83 -19.12
N PRO A 115 10.37 5.44 -19.42
CA PRO A 115 9.60 4.61 -18.48
C PRO A 115 10.23 3.23 -18.25
N LEU A 116 10.87 2.63 -19.26
CA LEU A 116 11.62 1.37 -19.09
C LEU A 116 12.87 1.55 -18.23
N LEU A 117 13.64 2.63 -18.44
CA LEU A 117 14.79 2.97 -17.60
C LEU A 117 14.36 3.26 -16.16
N GLY A 118 13.27 4.00 -15.98
CA GLY A 118 12.66 4.28 -14.70
C GLY A 118 12.18 3.00 -13.99
N MET A 119 11.52 2.10 -14.71
CA MET A 119 11.12 0.76 -14.22
C MET A 119 12.33 -0.04 -13.70
N ALA A 120 13.40 -0.09 -14.50
CA ALA A 120 14.64 -0.77 -14.14
C ALA A 120 15.29 -0.14 -12.91
N GLY A 121 15.31 1.19 -12.82
CA GLY A 121 15.81 1.94 -11.66
C GLY A 121 14.98 1.68 -10.40
N GLY A 122 13.65 1.69 -10.51
CA GLY A 122 12.74 1.38 -9.40
C GLY A 122 12.90 -0.05 -8.89
N LEU A 123 13.01 -1.02 -9.81
CA LEU A 123 13.30 -2.42 -9.47
C LEU A 123 14.67 -2.55 -8.78
N ALA A 124 15.73 -2.00 -9.37
CA ALA A 124 17.08 -2.06 -8.80
C ALA A 124 17.14 -1.40 -7.41
N GLY A 125 16.53 -0.22 -7.27
CA GLY A 125 16.41 0.49 -6.01
C GLY A 125 15.67 -0.33 -4.95
N SER A 126 14.59 -1.01 -5.32
CA SER A 126 13.85 -1.88 -4.40
C SER A 126 14.67 -3.10 -3.95
N LEU A 127 15.46 -3.69 -4.84
CA LEU A 127 16.33 -4.81 -4.51
C LEU A 127 17.47 -4.36 -3.59
N LEU A 128 18.10 -3.22 -3.88
CA LEU A 128 19.15 -2.64 -3.03
C LEU A 128 18.63 -2.25 -1.64
N ALA A 129 17.48 -1.59 -1.58
CA ALA A 129 16.85 -1.19 -0.32
C ALA A 129 16.49 -2.40 0.55
N THR A 130 16.12 -3.52 -0.07
CA THR A 130 15.74 -4.72 0.67
C THR A 130 16.93 -5.61 1.05
N GLN A 131 18.13 -5.42 0.48
CA GLN A 131 19.32 -6.24 0.80
C GLN A 131 19.84 -6.06 2.23
N THR A 132 19.75 -4.85 2.79
CA THR A 132 20.43 -4.48 4.05
C THR A 132 19.66 -4.82 5.33
N GLY A 133 18.42 -5.29 5.22
CA GLY A 133 17.64 -5.68 6.39
C GLY A 133 16.20 -6.12 6.08
N GLU A 134 15.52 -6.55 7.13
CA GLU A 134 14.10 -6.85 7.09
C GLU A 134 13.30 -5.54 7.07
N ILE A 135 12.62 -5.27 5.95
CA ILE A 135 11.66 -4.18 5.84
C ILE A 135 10.30 -4.73 6.26
N THR A 136 9.78 -4.23 7.38
CA THR A 136 8.43 -4.57 7.84
C THR A 136 7.38 -4.01 6.88
N SER A 137 6.19 -4.59 6.89
CA SER A 137 5.09 -4.13 6.03
C SER A 137 4.74 -2.64 6.21
N GLY A 138 4.83 -2.11 7.44
CA GLY A 138 4.52 -0.71 7.71
C GLY A 138 5.60 0.26 7.25
N GLN A 139 6.87 -0.16 7.29
CA GLN A 139 7.98 0.60 6.72
C GLN A 139 7.85 0.73 5.21
N ALA A 140 7.55 -0.38 4.52
CA ALA A 140 7.31 -0.36 3.08
C ALA A 140 6.17 0.60 2.72
N TRP A 141 5.03 0.49 3.41
CA TRP A 141 3.90 1.38 3.19
C TRP A 141 4.22 2.85 3.48
N SER A 142 5.07 3.15 4.47
CA SER A 142 5.45 4.53 4.79
C SER A 142 6.22 5.19 3.66
N ILE A 143 7.17 4.44 3.08
CA ILE A 143 7.97 4.91 1.94
C ILE A 143 7.07 5.11 0.71
N ILE A 144 6.21 4.12 0.40
CA ILE A 144 5.29 4.18 -0.74
C ILE A 144 4.33 5.36 -0.59
N THR A 145 3.70 5.50 0.57
CA THR A 145 2.75 6.59 0.84
C THR A 145 3.44 7.95 0.75
N GLY A 146 4.67 8.07 1.26
CA GLY A 146 5.46 9.29 1.13
C GLY A 146 5.74 9.68 -0.31
N LEU A 147 6.14 8.72 -1.15
CA LEU A 147 6.36 8.93 -2.59
C LEU A 147 5.07 9.33 -3.30
N GLU A 148 3.99 8.56 -3.11
CA GLU A 148 2.69 8.82 -3.75
C GLU A 148 2.13 10.18 -3.32
N TYR A 149 2.06 10.45 -2.02
CA TYR A 149 1.55 11.73 -1.50
C TYR A 149 2.40 12.91 -1.95
N GLY A 150 3.72 12.81 -1.81
CA GLY A 150 4.63 13.88 -2.22
C GLY A 150 4.41 14.24 -3.69
N THR A 151 4.30 13.22 -4.54
CA THR A 151 4.01 13.41 -5.97
C THR A 151 2.66 14.08 -6.20
N VAL A 152 1.58 13.54 -5.64
CA VAL A 152 0.24 14.08 -5.88
C VAL A 152 0.09 15.49 -5.30
N SER A 153 0.57 15.72 -4.08
CA SER A 153 0.54 17.03 -3.42
C SER A 153 1.36 18.05 -4.23
N GLY A 154 2.56 17.68 -4.71
CA GLY A 154 3.38 18.54 -5.55
C GLY A 154 2.71 18.91 -6.88
N LEU A 155 2.08 17.95 -7.55
CA LEU A 155 1.32 18.18 -8.79
C LEU A 155 0.14 19.14 -8.56
N LEU A 156 -0.65 18.89 -7.49
CA LEU A 156 -1.82 19.69 -7.18
C LEU A 156 -1.43 21.13 -6.80
N TRP A 157 -0.43 21.31 -5.93
CA TRP A 157 0.03 22.64 -5.53
C TRP A 157 0.73 23.41 -6.65
N ALA A 158 1.49 22.73 -7.52
CA ALA A 158 2.11 23.39 -8.67
C ALA A 158 1.08 23.84 -9.70
N GLY A 159 0.06 23.01 -9.98
CA GLY A 159 -1.04 23.40 -10.86
C GLY A 159 -1.95 24.47 -10.24
N ALA A 160 -2.16 24.44 -8.92
CA ALA A 160 -2.87 25.48 -8.18
C ALA A 160 -2.13 26.84 -8.22
N ALA A 161 -0.80 26.82 -8.15
CA ALA A 161 0.06 28.00 -8.25
C ALA A 161 0.23 28.51 -9.69
N ASP A 162 -0.47 27.93 -10.67
CA ASP A 162 -0.41 28.29 -12.09
C ASP A 162 1.03 28.27 -12.63
N ALA A 163 1.78 27.22 -12.28
CA ALA A 163 3.11 27.02 -12.84
C ALA A 163 3.02 27.05 -14.37
N SER A 164 3.69 28.03 -14.98
CA SER A 164 3.47 28.45 -16.38
C SER A 164 3.83 27.41 -17.45
N THR A 165 4.35 26.26 -17.06
CA THR A 165 4.78 25.18 -17.96
C THR A 165 4.42 23.82 -17.38
N ASP A 166 4.05 22.87 -18.24
CA ASP A 166 3.81 21.47 -17.85
C ASP A 166 5.04 20.86 -17.17
N LYS A 167 6.24 21.28 -17.61
CA LYS A 167 7.53 20.93 -16.98
C LYS A 167 7.60 21.37 -15.51
N GLY A 168 7.12 22.57 -15.19
CA GLY A 168 7.07 23.07 -13.83
C GLY A 168 6.16 22.21 -12.93
N ILE A 169 5.00 21.82 -13.43
CA ILE A 169 4.04 20.97 -12.69
C ILE A 169 4.65 19.59 -12.45
N VAL A 170 5.08 18.91 -13.52
CA VAL A 170 5.65 17.56 -13.45
C VAL A 170 6.93 17.52 -12.62
N GLY A 171 7.81 18.52 -12.79
CA GLY A 171 9.05 18.66 -12.01
C GLY A 171 8.80 18.86 -10.53
N THR A 172 7.82 19.70 -10.18
CA THR A 172 7.43 19.89 -8.78
C THR A 172 6.87 18.60 -8.19
N GLY A 173 6.03 17.86 -8.94
CA GLY A 173 5.57 16.53 -8.56
C GLY A 173 6.73 15.56 -8.29
N LEU A 174 7.73 15.50 -9.18
CA LEU A 174 8.90 14.63 -9.01
C LEU A 174 9.74 14.97 -7.78
N VAL A 175 10.04 16.26 -7.59
CA VAL A 175 10.82 16.74 -6.43
C VAL A 175 10.05 16.50 -5.13
N ALA A 176 8.76 16.84 -5.10
CA ALA A 176 7.91 16.63 -3.93
C ALA A 176 7.72 15.15 -3.61
N GLY A 177 7.61 14.28 -4.63
CA GLY A 177 7.59 12.83 -4.47
C GLY A 177 8.86 12.29 -3.82
N VAL A 178 10.04 12.68 -4.32
CA VAL A 178 11.34 12.29 -3.71
C VAL A 178 11.45 12.79 -2.26
N ALA A 179 11.08 14.05 -2.01
CA ALA A 179 11.07 14.62 -0.66
C ALA A 179 10.11 13.86 0.28
N GLY A 180 8.90 13.55 -0.20
CA GLY A 180 7.90 12.78 0.52
C GLY A 180 8.36 11.34 0.79
N GLY A 181 9.01 10.68 -0.17
CA GLY A 181 9.63 9.37 0.03
C GLY A 181 10.75 9.40 1.07
N GLY A 182 11.55 10.47 1.10
CA GLY A 182 12.53 10.74 2.15
C GLY A 182 11.90 10.87 3.54
N LEU A 183 10.80 11.63 3.66
CA LEU A 183 10.02 11.71 4.90
C LEU A 183 9.43 10.34 5.28
N GLY A 184 8.90 9.59 4.31
CA GLY A 184 8.41 8.22 4.50
C GLY A 184 9.48 7.27 5.03
N LEU A 185 10.73 7.41 4.55
CA LEU A 185 11.88 6.67 5.05
C LEU A 185 12.26 7.07 6.48
N LEU A 186 12.17 8.36 6.83
CA LEU A 186 12.38 8.82 8.21
C LEU A 186 11.30 8.26 9.15
N VAL A 187 10.03 8.29 8.73
CA VAL A 187 8.91 7.70 9.48
C VAL A 187 9.07 6.18 9.63
N ALA A 188 9.56 5.50 8.58
CA ALA A 188 9.85 4.08 8.62
C ALA A 188 10.86 3.68 9.71
N ARG A 189 11.72 4.60 10.20
CA ARG A 189 12.64 4.30 11.32
C ARG A 189 11.90 3.97 12.61
N TYR A 190 10.68 4.48 12.78
CA TYR A 190 9.83 4.22 13.95
C TYR A 190 8.99 2.94 13.83
N ARG A 191 9.18 2.15 12.75
CA ARG A 191 8.44 0.89 12.49
C ARG A 191 6.93 1.04 12.69
N PRO A 192 6.28 1.98 11.98
CA PRO A 192 4.85 2.22 12.14
C PRO A 192 4.04 0.98 11.78
N ARG A 193 2.86 0.84 12.38
CA ARG A 193 1.93 -0.24 12.03
C ARG A 193 1.41 -0.03 10.62
N ALA A 194 1.41 -1.10 9.83
CA ALA A 194 0.98 -1.02 8.43
C ALA A 194 -0.45 -0.47 8.28
N GLY A 195 -1.38 -0.83 9.16
CA GLY A 195 -2.75 -0.33 9.10
C GLY A 195 -2.90 1.15 9.50
N ALA A 196 -2.00 1.68 10.35
CA ALA A 196 -1.96 3.10 10.65
C ALA A 196 -1.50 3.92 9.43
N VAL A 197 -0.50 3.43 8.71
CA VAL A 197 -0.02 4.07 7.47
C VAL A 197 -1.08 4.00 6.38
N GLU A 198 -1.75 2.85 6.22
CA GLU A 198 -2.84 2.72 5.26
C GLU A 198 -3.97 3.69 5.59
N MET A 199 -4.38 3.83 6.86
CA MET A 199 -5.41 4.79 7.24
C MET A 199 -5.05 6.24 6.89
N VAL A 200 -3.78 6.63 7.05
CA VAL A 200 -3.31 7.95 6.61
C VAL A 200 -3.47 8.10 5.09
N ARG A 201 -3.00 7.10 4.33
CA ARG A 201 -3.09 7.07 2.86
C ARG A 201 -4.53 7.15 2.37
N SER A 202 -5.40 6.30 2.90
CA SER A 202 -6.85 6.28 2.62
C SER A 202 -7.51 7.60 2.98
N GLY A 203 -7.13 8.23 4.09
CA GLY A 203 -7.57 9.57 4.46
C GLY A 203 -7.30 10.59 3.36
N GLY A 204 -6.11 10.57 2.75
CA GLY A 204 -5.79 11.41 1.60
C GLY A 204 -6.68 11.15 0.37
N ILE A 205 -6.93 9.87 0.06
CA ILE A 205 -7.82 9.48 -1.05
C ILE A 205 -9.23 10.02 -0.82
N TRP A 206 -9.81 9.77 0.36
CA TRP A 206 -11.18 10.22 0.67
C TRP A 206 -11.28 11.74 0.76
N GLY A 207 -10.27 12.39 1.33
CA GLY A 207 -10.20 13.85 1.40
C GLY A 207 -10.17 14.49 0.01
N THR A 208 -9.36 13.94 -0.90
CA THR A 208 -9.30 14.39 -2.31
C THR A 208 -10.63 14.14 -3.03
N ALA A 209 -11.21 12.95 -2.89
CA ALA A 209 -12.50 12.61 -3.49
C ALA A 209 -13.63 13.51 -2.96
N THR A 210 -13.65 13.77 -1.64
CA THR A 210 -14.62 14.68 -1.00
C THR A 210 -14.47 16.10 -1.54
N ALA A 211 -13.23 16.62 -1.60
CA ALA A 211 -12.96 17.93 -2.16
C ALA A 211 -13.38 18.05 -3.63
N LEU A 212 -13.17 17.01 -4.44
CA LEU A 212 -13.65 16.96 -5.83
C LEU A 212 -15.17 17.08 -5.89
N MET A 213 -15.89 16.31 -5.07
CA MET A 213 -17.35 16.34 -5.05
C MET A 213 -17.88 17.70 -4.59
N LEU A 214 -17.24 18.31 -3.58
CA LEU A 214 -17.60 19.65 -3.12
C LEU A 214 -17.35 20.71 -4.20
N ALA A 215 -16.25 20.60 -4.96
CA ALA A 215 -15.99 21.50 -6.08
C ALA A 215 -17.06 21.37 -7.18
N LEU A 216 -17.55 20.16 -7.46
CA LEU A 216 -18.66 19.93 -8.41
C LEU A 216 -20.01 20.47 -7.92
N MET A 217 -20.18 20.61 -6.60
CA MET A 217 -21.36 21.20 -5.97
C MET A 217 -21.36 22.73 -5.98
N SER A 218 -20.25 23.36 -6.34
CA SER A 218 -20.16 24.82 -6.45
C SER A 218 -21.15 25.35 -7.51
N PRO A 219 -21.91 26.43 -7.22
CA PRO A 219 -22.82 27.05 -8.18
C PRO A 219 -22.08 27.74 -9.33
N SER A 220 -20.89 28.25 -9.07
CA SER A 220 -19.99 28.77 -10.10
C SER A 220 -19.03 27.68 -10.56
N GLU A 221 -18.76 27.64 -11.87
CA GLU A 221 -17.69 26.83 -12.43
C GLU A 221 -16.34 27.28 -11.83
N PRO A 222 -15.68 26.43 -11.02
CA PRO A 222 -14.41 26.80 -10.44
C PRO A 222 -13.37 26.94 -11.55
N SER A 223 -12.49 27.93 -11.45
CA SER A 223 -11.29 27.94 -12.30
C SER A 223 -10.48 26.66 -12.05
N SER A 224 -9.69 26.24 -13.04
CA SER A 224 -8.81 25.08 -12.90
C SER A 224 -7.89 25.21 -11.67
N GLN A 225 -7.36 26.42 -11.40
CA GLN A 225 -6.54 26.67 -10.22
C GLN A 225 -7.34 26.52 -8.91
N ALA A 226 -8.59 27.02 -8.85
CA ALA A 226 -9.44 26.88 -7.68
C ALA A 226 -9.82 25.41 -7.43
N MET A 227 -10.06 24.64 -8.49
CA MET A 227 -10.32 23.21 -8.41
C MET A 227 -9.10 22.47 -7.87
N LEU A 228 -7.91 22.68 -8.44
CA LEU A 228 -6.67 22.06 -7.99
C LEU A 228 -6.31 22.44 -6.55
N THR A 229 -6.52 23.70 -6.17
CA THR A 229 -6.35 24.18 -4.79
C THR A 229 -7.28 23.43 -3.83
N THR A 230 -8.56 23.29 -4.20
CA THR A 230 -9.56 22.59 -3.40
C THR A 230 -9.17 21.12 -3.22
N LEU A 231 -8.69 20.47 -4.27
CA LEU A 231 -8.20 19.09 -4.22
C LEU A 231 -6.96 18.95 -3.34
N ALA A 232 -5.99 19.88 -3.44
CA ALA A 232 -4.78 19.89 -2.61
C ALA A 232 -5.13 19.99 -1.12
N ILE A 233 -6.01 20.95 -0.77
CA ILE A 233 -6.52 21.11 0.59
C ILE A 233 -7.24 19.85 1.05
N GLY A 234 -8.05 19.23 0.19
CA GLY A 234 -8.74 17.98 0.48
C GLY A 234 -7.78 16.83 0.78
N LEU A 235 -6.75 16.65 -0.04
CA LEU A 235 -5.70 15.65 0.14
C LEU A 235 -5.00 15.85 1.49
N ASP A 236 -4.53 17.06 1.77
CA ASP A 236 -3.76 17.40 2.97
C ASP A 236 -4.62 17.26 4.24
N ALA A 237 -5.85 17.79 4.21
CA ALA A 237 -6.81 17.66 5.32
C ALA A 237 -7.22 16.20 5.55
N GLY A 238 -7.42 15.44 4.47
CA GLY A 238 -7.73 14.02 4.51
C GLY A 238 -6.62 13.19 5.15
N MET A 239 -5.37 13.41 4.75
CA MET A 239 -4.22 12.73 5.36
C MET A 239 -4.02 13.10 6.82
N LEU A 240 -4.17 14.39 7.15
CA LEU A 240 -4.11 14.84 8.54
C LEU A 240 -5.22 14.17 9.38
N GLY A 241 -6.45 14.11 8.85
CA GLY A 241 -7.56 13.40 9.47
C GLY A 241 -7.28 11.91 9.66
N GLY A 242 -6.73 11.26 8.63
CA GLY A 242 -6.28 9.86 8.68
C GLY A 242 -5.20 9.63 9.74
N ALA A 243 -4.23 10.55 9.86
CA ALA A 243 -3.18 10.47 10.89
C ALA A 243 -3.73 10.62 12.31
N VAL A 244 -4.66 11.56 12.52
CA VAL A 244 -5.35 11.72 13.81
C VAL A 244 -6.15 10.47 14.13
N LEU A 245 -6.87 9.90 13.17
CA LEU A 245 -7.66 8.69 13.38
C LEU A 245 -6.78 7.48 13.66
N ALA A 246 -5.65 7.34 12.96
CA ALA A 246 -4.70 6.24 13.10
C ALA A 246 -4.03 6.22 14.48
N SER A 247 -3.92 7.39 15.13
CA SER A 247 -3.42 7.50 16.50
C SER A 247 -4.42 6.99 17.55
N ARG A 248 -5.72 6.94 17.22
CA ARG A 248 -6.80 6.60 18.16
C ARG A 248 -7.41 5.23 17.92
N ILE A 249 -7.46 4.78 16.67
CA ILE A 249 -8.14 3.55 16.28
C ILE A 249 -7.11 2.61 15.65
N PRO A 250 -6.74 1.51 16.33
CA PRO A 250 -5.97 0.46 15.68
C PRO A 250 -6.86 -0.20 14.64
N ILE A 251 -6.45 -0.14 13.37
CA ILE A 251 -7.12 -0.80 12.25
C ILE A 251 -6.12 -1.69 11.53
N SER A 252 -6.56 -2.87 11.10
CA SER A 252 -5.76 -3.75 10.24
C SER A 252 -5.74 -3.27 8.79
N VAL A 253 -4.64 -3.54 8.06
CA VAL A 253 -4.53 -3.20 6.62
C VAL A 253 -5.67 -3.80 5.81
N SER A 254 -6.03 -5.06 6.09
CA SER A 254 -7.10 -5.75 5.36
C SER A 254 -8.45 -5.08 5.54
N ARG A 255 -8.77 -4.64 6.77
CA ARG A 255 -9.98 -3.87 7.04
C ARG A 255 -9.97 -2.54 6.28
N MET A 256 -8.85 -1.83 6.32
CA MET A 256 -8.69 -0.55 5.63
C MET A 256 -8.91 -0.65 4.11
N LEU A 257 -8.33 -1.67 3.46
CA LEU A 257 -8.52 -1.92 2.02
C LEU A 257 -9.98 -2.23 1.65
N LEU A 258 -10.73 -2.91 2.52
CA LEU A 258 -12.17 -3.14 2.31
C LEU A 258 -12.98 -1.87 2.50
N ILE A 259 -12.60 -1.00 3.44
CA ILE A 259 -13.22 0.32 3.59
C ILE A 259 -12.95 1.17 2.34
N ASP A 260 -11.72 1.16 1.81
CA ASP A 260 -11.39 1.87 0.56
C ASP A 260 -12.17 1.34 -0.64
N ALA A 261 -12.29 0.01 -0.77
CA ALA A 261 -13.11 -0.60 -1.82
C ALA A 261 -14.59 -0.17 -1.68
N GLY A 262 -15.12 -0.16 -0.47
CA GLY A 262 -16.47 0.33 -0.18
C GLY A 262 -16.65 1.81 -0.51
N ALA A 263 -15.66 2.64 -0.17
CA ALA A 263 -15.64 4.07 -0.48
C ALA A 263 -15.68 4.31 -2.00
N LEU A 264 -14.82 3.65 -2.76
CA LEU A 264 -14.74 3.79 -4.22
C LEU A 264 -15.99 3.21 -4.92
N ALA A 265 -16.50 2.06 -4.46
CA ALA A 265 -17.73 1.49 -4.98
C ALA A 265 -18.94 2.40 -4.71
N GLY A 266 -19.03 2.95 -3.50
CA GLY A 266 -20.06 3.91 -3.12
C GLY A 266 -20.00 5.19 -3.94
N LEU A 267 -18.80 5.77 -4.11
CA LEU A 267 -18.56 6.94 -4.96
C LEU A 267 -19.00 6.66 -6.41
N GLY A 268 -18.54 5.56 -7.00
CA GLY A 268 -18.88 5.18 -8.38
C GLY A 268 -20.38 4.95 -8.56
N PHE A 269 -21.03 4.28 -7.62
CA PHE A 269 -22.49 4.09 -7.64
C PHE A 269 -23.23 5.42 -7.50
N GLY A 270 -22.82 6.29 -6.58
CA GLY A 270 -23.43 7.60 -6.37
C GLY A 270 -23.33 8.50 -7.61
N LEU A 271 -22.15 8.54 -8.24
CA LEU A 271 -21.91 9.23 -9.50
C LEU A 271 -22.78 8.65 -10.62
N GLY A 272 -22.80 7.32 -10.79
CA GLY A 272 -23.57 6.66 -11.84
C GLY A 272 -25.08 6.83 -11.69
N ALA A 273 -25.61 6.67 -10.47
CA ALA A 273 -27.03 6.83 -10.19
C ALA A 273 -27.50 8.26 -10.44
N THR A 274 -26.74 9.25 -9.97
CA THR A 274 -27.11 10.66 -10.20
C THR A 274 -26.91 11.10 -11.65
N TRP A 275 -25.90 10.57 -12.35
CA TRP A 275 -25.76 10.79 -13.79
C TRP A 275 -26.98 10.26 -14.58
N LEU A 276 -27.48 9.05 -14.24
CA LEU A 276 -28.69 8.49 -14.86
C LEU A 276 -29.96 9.30 -14.56
N ILE A 277 -30.10 9.83 -13.34
CA ILE A 277 -31.27 10.63 -12.95
C ILE A 277 -31.21 12.05 -13.55
N ALA A 278 -30.03 12.66 -13.55
CA ALA A 278 -29.84 14.04 -13.99
C ALA A 278 -29.87 14.19 -15.51
N GLY A 279 -29.58 13.12 -16.26
CA GLY A 279 -29.54 13.13 -17.73
C GLY A 279 -28.32 13.87 -18.29
N SER A 280 -28.30 14.10 -19.62
CA SER A 280 -27.19 14.77 -20.32
C SER A 280 -27.03 16.25 -19.95
N ASP A 281 -28.13 16.90 -19.56
CA ASP A 281 -28.16 18.30 -19.14
C ASP A 281 -27.98 18.42 -17.60
N GLY A 282 -27.52 17.33 -16.98
CA GLY A 282 -27.46 17.16 -15.54
C GLY A 282 -26.66 18.25 -14.85
N HIS A 283 -27.27 18.85 -13.82
CA HIS A 283 -26.62 19.85 -13.00
C HIS A 283 -25.43 19.18 -12.28
N ARG A 284 -24.19 19.63 -12.55
CA ARG A 284 -22.94 19.17 -11.92
C ARG A 284 -23.06 19.00 -10.40
N GLN A 285 -23.87 19.88 -9.78
CA GLN A 285 -24.20 19.84 -8.36
C GLN A 285 -24.84 18.54 -7.91
N MET A 286 -25.77 18.00 -8.70
CA MET A 286 -26.44 16.74 -8.40
C MET A 286 -25.47 15.56 -8.50
N ILE A 287 -24.57 15.58 -9.48
CA ILE A 287 -23.51 14.56 -9.64
C ILE A 287 -22.55 14.62 -8.45
N GLY A 288 -22.08 15.82 -8.08
CA GLY A 288 -21.21 16.02 -6.92
C GLY A 288 -21.86 15.57 -5.61
N ALA A 289 -23.12 15.96 -5.38
CA ALA A 289 -23.88 15.54 -4.20
C ALA A 289 -24.09 14.02 -4.16
N GLY A 290 -24.44 13.42 -5.31
CA GLY A 290 -24.60 11.98 -5.46
C GLY A 290 -23.34 11.20 -5.15
N GLY A 291 -22.21 11.62 -5.73
CA GLY A 291 -20.91 11.01 -5.49
C GLY A 291 -20.48 11.13 -4.02
N LEU A 292 -20.71 12.28 -3.38
CA LEU A 292 -20.39 12.48 -1.96
C LEU A 292 -21.24 11.60 -1.04
N VAL A 293 -22.56 11.56 -1.25
CA VAL A 293 -23.46 10.67 -0.48
C VAL A 293 -23.07 9.21 -0.70
N GLY A 294 -22.80 8.82 -1.94
CA GLY A 294 -22.34 7.48 -2.28
C GLY A 294 -21.04 7.09 -1.56
N LEU A 295 -20.03 7.97 -1.58
CA LEU A 295 -18.76 7.78 -0.88
C LEU A 295 -18.98 7.55 0.62
N LEU A 296 -19.75 8.43 1.28
CA LEU A 296 -20.00 8.35 2.73
C LEU A 296 -20.79 7.09 3.11
N VAL A 297 -21.82 6.74 2.33
CA VAL A 297 -22.60 5.50 2.55
C VAL A 297 -21.72 4.27 2.33
N GLY A 298 -20.85 4.28 1.31
CA GLY A 298 -19.89 3.21 1.04
C GLY A 298 -18.91 2.99 2.18
N ILE A 299 -18.30 4.07 2.69
CA ILE A 299 -17.42 4.03 3.87
C ILE A 299 -18.19 3.50 5.09
N GLY A 300 -19.34 4.08 5.42
CA GLY A 300 -20.12 3.68 6.58
C GLY A 300 -20.54 2.21 6.55
N THR A 301 -20.99 1.74 5.39
CA THR A 301 -21.36 0.34 5.19
C THR A 301 -20.15 -0.59 5.38
N ALA A 302 -19.02 -0.26 4.77
CA ALA A 302 -17.81 -1.07 4.90
C ALA A 302 -17.27 -1.08 6.35
N VAL A 303 -17.32 0.05 7.06
CA VAL A 303 -16.91 0.14 8.47
C VAL A 303 -17.73 -0.80 9.36
N VAL A 304 -19.06 -0.86 9.15
CA VAL A 304 -19.98 -1.74 9.89
C VAL A 304 -19.71 -3.21 9.55
N LEU A 305 -19.63 -3.55 8.27
CA LEU A 305 -19.44 -4.94 7.82
C LEU A 305 -18.07 -5.51 8.17
N THR A 306 -17.07 -4.66 8.38
CA THR A 306 -15.69 -5.07 8.71
C THR A 306 -15.35 -4.93 10.19
N GLY A 307 -16.31 -4.55 11.03
CA GLY A 307 -16.11 -4.31 12.47
C GLY A 307 -15.38 -5.44 13.20
N ASP A 308 -15.72 -6.68 12.86
CA ASP A 308 -15.19 -7.87 13.53
C ASP A 308 -13.83 -8.34 13.00
N MET A 309 -13.27 -7.70 11.97
CA MET A 309 -12.01 -8.14 11.36
C MET A 309 -10.78 -7.84 12.23
N ASP A 310 -10.84 -6.82 13.09
CA ASP A 310 -9.70 -6.40 13.90
C ASP A 310 -9.52 -7.26 15.17
N SER A 311 -10.58 -7.88 15.69
CA SER A 311 -10.52 -8.74 16.89
C SER A 311 -9.62 -9.97 16.71
N ASN A 312 -9.53 -10.48 15.47
CA ASN A 312 -8.67 -11.61 15.12
C ASN A 312 -7.22 -11.18 14.85
N ALA A 313 -7.00 -9.94 14.42
CA ALA A 313 -5.68 -9.39 14.15
C ALA A 313 -4.96 -8.98 15.43
N ASP A 314 -5.70 -8.42 16.41
CA ASP A 314 -5.17 -8.03 17.71
C ASP A 314 -4.67 -9.23 18.51
N ALA A 315 -5.35 -10.38 18.43
CA ALA A 315 -4.90 -11.63 19.05
C ALA A 315 -3.52 -12.10 18.53
N LEU A 316 -3.14 -11.70 17.31
CA LEU A 316 -1.83 -11.99 16.71
C LEU A 316 -0.82 -10.85 16.89
N ALA A 317 -1.28 -9.60 17.08
CA ALA A 317 -0.45 -8.40 17.17
C ALA A 317 -0.03 -8.02 18.60
N THR A 318 -0.68 -8.56 19.65
CA THR A 318 -0.31 -8.35 21.07
C THR A 318 1.10 -8.79 21.46
N ALA A 319 1.88 -9.39 20.55
CA ALA A 319 3.29 -9.73 20.76
C ALA A 319 4.28 -8.60 20.42
N THR A 320 3.83 -7.43 19.96
CA THR A 320 4.74 -6.32 19.58
C THR A 320 4.36 -4.98 20.22
N PRO A 321 5.31 -4.29 20.90
CA PRO A 321 5.04 -3.09 21.66
C PRO A 321 4.59 -1.91 20.78
N THR A 322 3.57 -1.20 21.26
CA THR A 322 3.03 0.04 20.68
C THR A 322 3.99 1.20 20.94
N PHE A 323 4.49 1.85 19.89
CA PHE A 323 5.31 3.07 20.06
C PHE A 323 4.45 4.33 20.26
N PRO A 324 4.95 5.33 21.01
CA PRO A 324 4.27 6.58 21.24
C PRO A 324 4.25 7.45 19.97
N ALA A 325 3.09 8.01 19.64
CA ALA A 325 2.93 9.01 18.58
C ALA A 325 3.68 10.32 18.91
N LEU A 326 4.05 11.10 17.89
CA LEU A 326 4.67 12.44 18.04
C LEU A 326 3.83 13.40 18.91
N VAL A 327 2.53 13.12 18.98
CA VAL A 327 1.57 13.68 19.93
C VAL A 327 0.98 12.52 20.72
N VAL A 328 1.45 12.32 21.95
CA VAL A 328 0.83 11.38 22.89
C VAL A 328 -0.19 12.15 23.72
N ARG A 329 -1.40 11.59 23.80
CA ARG A 329 -2.38 12.01 24.78
C ARG A 329 -2.24 11.11 26.01
N ASP A 330 -1.89 11.69 27.15
CA ASP A 330 -1.81 10.94 28.41
C ASP A 330 -3.22 10.49 28.84
N PRO A 331 -3.37 9.39 29.62
CA PRO A 331 -4.64 8.95 30.22
C PRO A 331 -5.51 10.05 30.87
N ARG A 332 -4.92 11.15 31.32
CA ARG A 332 -5.59 12.32 31.92
C ARG A 332 -6.05 13.36 30.89
N GLY A 333 -5.83 13.12 29.60
CA GLY A 333 -6.36 13.92 28.51
C GLY A 333 -5.47 15.05 28.02
N HIS A 334 -4.27 15.23 28.59
CA HIS A 334 -3.29 16.22 28.14
C HIS A 334 -2.58 15.75 26.87
N PHE A 335 -2.42 16.66 25.92
CA PHE A 335 -1.58 16.44 24.75
C PHE A 335 -0.15 16.86 25.08
N SER A 336 0.78 15.90 25.05
CA SER A 336 2.21 16.20 25.07
C SER A 336 2.77 16.03 23.67
N LEU A 337 3.41 17.08 23.16
CA LEU A 337 4.40 16.96 22.09
C LEU A 337 5.62 16.29 22.70
N GLY A 338 5.91 15.06 22.28
CA GLY A 338 7.07 14.34 22.79
C GLY A 338 8.36 15.03 22.37
N SER A 339 9.06 15.69 23.31
CA SER A 339 10.49 15.94 23.15
C SER A 339 11.22 14.60 23.30
N PHE A 340 12.14 14.30 22.38
CA PHE A 340 13.00 13.11 22.44
C PHE A 340 13.64 12.96 23.82
N ALA A 341 13.16 12.00 24.62
CA ALA A 341 13.74 11.69 25.93
C ALA A 341 14.06 10.20 26.01
N LEU A 342 15.33 9.91 26.30
CA LEU A 342 15.90 8.57 26.48
C LEU A 342 15.42 7.99 27.81
N ALA A 343 14.88 6.76 27.80
CA ALA A 343 14.63 5.98 29.00
C ALA A 343 15.49 4.70 28.99
N PRO A 344 16.18 4.36 30.10
CA PRO A 344 16.99 3.15 30.17
C PRO A 344 16.11 1.89 30.22
N VAL A 345 16.51 0.87 29.47
CA VAL A 345 15.91 -0.47 29.53
C VAL A 345 16.54 -1.23 30.68
N VAL A 346 15.77 -1.43 31.76
CA VAL A 346 16.19 -2.28 32.88
C VAL A 346 15.79 -3.72 32.58
N GLY A 347 16.77 -4.64 32.58
CA GLY A 347 16.52 -6.07 32.38
C GLY A 347 15.73 -6.71 33.54
N PRO A 348 15.15 -7.90 33.32
CA PRO A 348 14.34 -8.57 34.33
C PRO A 348 15.16 -8.91 35.60
N PRO A 349 14.51 -8.94 36.78
CA PRO A 349 15.19 -9.17 38.06
C PRO A 349 15.90 -10.53 38.06
N GLY A 350 17.22 -10.53 38.27
CA GLY A 350 18.03 -11.76 38.40
C GLY A 350 19.08 -11.97 37.30
N SER A 351 19.15 -11.15 36.26
CA SER A 351 20.29 -11.20 35.34
C SER A 351 21.53 -10.57 36.00
N ARG A 352 22.55 -11.37 36.32
CA ARG A 352 23.86 -10.90 36.80
C ARG A 352 24.70 -10.19 35.73
N ARG A 353 24.06 -9.59 34.72
CA ARG A 353 24.71 -8.75 33.71
C ARG A 353 23.97 -7.42 33.64
N ALA A 354 24.76 -6.39 33.94
CA ALA A 354 24.47 -4.98 34.01
C ALA A 354 23.76 -4.43 32.78
N VAL A 355 23.03 -3.34 32.99
CA VAL A 355 22.67 -2.27 32.04
C VAL A 355 23.10 -2.59 30.61
N THR A 356 22.19 -3.13 29.79
CA THR A 356 22.44 -3.56 28.41
C THR A 356 22.38 -2.41 27.39
N GLY A 357 22.92 -1.25 27.77
CA GLY A 357 23.27 -0.19 26.84
C GLY A 357 22.66 1.18 27.14
N ALA A 358 23.45 2.19 26.78
CA ALA A 358 23.00 3.54 26.45
C ALA A 358 23.45 3.79 25.00
N THR A 359 22.58 4.34 24.16
CA THR A 359 22.94 4.73 22.79
C THR A 359 22.77 6.23 22.60
N ALA A 360 23.90 6.91 22.38
CA ALA A 360 23.98 8.27 21.83
C ALA A 360 25.25 8.44 20.97
N THR A 361 25.01 8.84 19.70
CA THR A 361 25.80 9.56 18.65
C THR A 361 27.34 9.66 18.65
N LEU A 362 27.99 9.59 17.46
CA LEU A 362 28.56 10.75 16.72
C LEU A 362 29.35 10.41 15.43
N PHE A 363 29.15 11.20 14.36
CA PHE A 363 30.12 12.01 13.55
C PHE A 363 29.23 12.92 12.66
N GLY A 364 29.42 14.24 12.48
CA GLY A 364 30.49 15.16 12.85
C GLY A 364 31.06 15.85 11.60
N GLY A 365 30.69 17.10 11.34
CA GLY A 365 31.33 17.96 10.33
C GLY A 365 30.71 19.36 10.25
N THR A 366 31.48 20.38 10.64
CA THR A 366 31.26 21.80 10.34
C THR A 366 32.28 22.26 9.30
N PHE A 367 31.80 22.72 8.14
CA PHE A 367 32.25 23.90 7.40
C PHE A 367 31.02 24.48 6.71
#